data_AF-A0A5Q2W009-F1
#
_entry.id   AF-A0A5Q2W009-F1
#
_cell.length_a   1.000
_cell.length_b   1.000
_cell.length_c   1.000
_cell.angle_alpha   90.00
_cell.angle_beta   90.00
_cell.angle_gamma   90.00
#
_symmetry.space_group_name_H-M   'P 1'
#
loop_
_entity.id
_entity.type
_entity.pdbx_description
1 polymer ?
#
loop_
_entity_poly.entity_id
_entity_poly.type
_entity_poly.pdbx_seq_one_letter_code
_entity_poly.pdbx_strand_id
1 'polypeptide(L)'
;MGLKNPVIWLVLIGIVIVLFGASKLPDITRNVGKSLKIFKQEVRELKDDTNVNTGTTGSTAATPPVVEGTASAPSPQAAPAQPEQPPAAPHPSTPPADTNR
;
A
#
# COMPACT_ATOMS: atom_id res chain seq x y z
N MET A 1 -21.01 -6.90 -38.51
CA MET A 1 -21.52 -7.67 -37.34
C MET A 1 -20.33 -8.18 -36.56
N GLY A 2 -20.23 -7.99 -35.22
CA GLY A 2 -19.15 -8.69 -34.48
C GLY A 2 -18.76 -8.20 -33.09
N LEU A 3 -18.96 -6.93 -32.73
CA LEU A 3 -18.39 -6.39 -31.47
C LEU A 3 -19.40 -6.19 -30.33
N LYS A 4 -20.69 -6.47 -30.55
CA LYS A 4 -21.77 -6.22 -29.58
C LYS A 4 -22.23 -7.49 -28.86
N ASN A 5 -21.40 -8.53 -28.81
CA ASN A 5 -21.75 -9.76 -28.12
C ASN A 5 -21.30 -9.62 -26.66
N PRO A 6 -22.22 -9.31 -25.70
CA PRO A 6 -21.87 -9.12 -24.29
C PRO A 6 -21.16 -10.35 -23.71
N VAL A 7 -21.41 -11.53 -24.28
CA VAL A 7 -20.76 -12.79 -23.93
C VAL A 7 -19.25 -12.76 -24.19
N ILE A 8 -18.77 -12.15 -25.26
CA ILE A 8 -17.33 -12.05 -25.57
C ILE A 8 -16.61 -11.24 -24.49
N TRP A 9 -17.22 -10.14 -24.05
CA TRP A 9 -16.70 -9.32 -22.97
C TRP A 9 -16.66 -10.07 -21.64
N LEU A 10 -17.71 -10.84 -21.31
CA LEU A 10 -17.74 -11.67 -20.12
C LEU A 10 -16.63 -12.73 -20.12
N VAL A 11 -16.42 -13.42 -21.24
CA VAL A 11 -15.36 -14.43 -21.37
C VAL A 11 -13.98 -13.78 -21.25
N LEU A 12 -13.76 -12.62 -21.87
CA LEU A 12 -12.49 -11.89 -21.79
C LEU A 12 -12.18 -11.45 -20.34
N ILE A 13 -13.16 -10.87 -19.65
CA ILE A 13 -13.03 -10.50 -18.23
C ILE A 13 -12.76 -11.74 -17.37
N GLY A 14 -13.46 -12.85 -17.64
CA GLY A 14 -13.24 -14.13 -16.97
C GLY A 14 -11.80 -14.63 -17.13
N ILE A 15 -11.25 -14.59 -18.35
CA ILE A 15 -9.87 -14.96 -18.63
C ILE A 15 -8.89 -14.08 -17.82
N VAL A 16 -9.09 -12.76 -17.81
CA VAL A 16 -8.25 -11.85 -17.03
C VAL A 16 -8.33 -12.18 -15.53
N ILE A 17 -9.52 -12.45 -14.98
CA ILE A 17 -9.68 -12.86 -13.58
C ILE A 17 -8.94 -14.18 -13.30
N VAL A 18 -8.92 -15.13 -14.23
CA VAL A 18 -8.24 -16.42 -14.04
C VAL A 18 -6.71 -16.25 -14.07
N LEU A 19 -6.17 -15.46 -15.00
CA LEU A 19 -4.72 -15.24 -15.09
C LEU A 19 -4.18 -14.38 -13.94
N PHE A 20 -4.90 -13.32 -13.58
CA PHE A 20 -4.45 -12.39 -12.54
C PHE A 20 -4.92 -12.82 -11.15
N GLY A 21 -5.99 -13.60 -11.04
CA GLY A 21 -6.64 -13.97 -9.78
C GLY A 21 -7.60 -12.89 -9.27
N ALA A 22 -8.67 -13.33 -8.61
CA ALA A 22 -9.70 -12.45 -8.05
C ALA A 22 -9.17 -11.44 -7.02
N SER A 23 -8.03 -11.73 -6.38
CA SER A 23 -7.40 -10.83 -5.40
C SER A 23 -6.53 -9.74 -6.03
N LYS A 24 -6.03 -9.90 -7.27
CA LYS A 24 -5.14 -8.90 -7.90
C LYS A 24 -5.89 -7.75 -8.56
N LEU A 25 -7.07 -8.00 -9.12
CA LEU A 25 -7.92 -6.93 -9.68
C LEU A 25 -8.32 -5.85 -8.67
N PRO A 26 -8.81 -6.17 -7.45
CA PRO A 26 -9.14 -5.16 -6.45
C PRO A 26 -7.89 -4.43 -5.94
N ASP A 27 -6.74 -5.11 -5.84
CA ASP A 27 -5.47 -4.51 -5.44
C ASP A 27 -5.00 -3.45 -6.47
N ILE A 28 -4.93 -3.85 -7.75
CA ILE A 28 -4.53 -2.95 -8.84
C ILE A 28 -5.50 -1.76 -8.95
N THR A 29 -6.81 -2.02 -8.86
CA THR A 29 -7.83 -0.95 -8.96
C THR A 29 -7.73 0.02 -7.79
N ARG A 30 -7.41 -0.46 -6.59
CA ARG A 30 -7.30 0.37 -5.40
C ARG A 30 -6.05 1.26 -5.44
N ASN A 31 -4.97 0.81 -6.07
CA ASN A 31 -3.77 1.62 -6.25
C ASN A 31 -3.91 2.60 -7.42
N VAL A 32 -4.43 2.14 -8.57
CA VAL A 32 -4.70 2.98 -9.75
C VAL A 32 -5.78 4.03 -9.46
N GLY A 33 -6.83 3.66 -8.72
CA GLY A 33 -7.92 4.56 -8.35
C GLY A 33 -7.49 5.69 -7.42
N LYS A 34 -6.51 5.45 -6.54
CA LYS A 34 -5.89 6.49 -5.70
C LYS A 34 -5.13 7.50 -6.56
N SER A 35 -4.26 7.04 -7.47
CA SER A 35 -3.52 7.92 -8.39
C SER A 35 -4.46 8.71 -9.29
N LEU A 36 -5.53 8.10 -9.77
CA LEU A 36 -6.53 8.78 -10.61
C LEU A 36 -7.34 9.82 -9.82
N LYS A 37 -7.62 9.60 -8.53
CA LYS A 37 -8.29 10.59 -7.67
C LYS A 37 -7.44 11.84 -7.51
N ILE A 38 -6.14 11.68 -7.26
CA ILE A 38 -5.20 12.78 -7.09
C ILE A 38 -5.09 13.57 -8.39
N PHE A 39 -4.86 12.87 -9.51
CA PHE A 39 -4.83 13.49 -10.83
C PHE A 39 -6.14 14.22 -11.17
N LYS A 40 -7.30 13.63 -10.83
CA LYS A 40 -8.60 14.26 -11.08
C LYS A 40 -8.85 15.47 -10.19
N GLN A 41 -8.24 15.56 -9.01
CA GLN A 41 -8.28 16.74 -8.15
C GLN A 41 -7.40 17.85 -8.71
N GLU A 42 -6.15 17.55 -9.08
CA GLU A 42 -5.24 18.53 -9.71
C GLU A 42 -5.81 19.06 -11.04
N VAL A 43 -6.36 18.16 -11.87
CA VAL A 43 -7.03 18.55 -13.12
C VAL A 43 -8.33 19.32 -12.86
N ARG A 44 -9.00 19.11 -11.73
CA ARG A 44 -10.17 19.93 -11.34
C ARG A 44 -9.71 21.31 -10.90
N GLU A 45 -8.68 21.41 -10.08
CA GLU A 45 -8.11 22.68 -9.62
C GLU A 45 -7.70 23.56 -10.80
N LEU A 46 -7.03 22.99 -11.82
CA LEU A 46 -6.72 23.68 -13.08
C LEU A 46 -7.94 24.18 -13.87
N LYS A 47 -9.08 23.48 -13.76
CA LYS A 47 -10.34 23.83 -14.42
C LYS A 47 -11.22 24.76 -13.58
N ASP A 48 -11.16 24.62 -12.27
CA ASP A 48 -11.90 25.39 -11.27
C ASP A 48 -11.19 26.75 -11.01
N ASP A 49 -9.88 26.87 -11.25
CA ASP A 49 -9.18 28.17 -11.33
C ASP A 49 -9.67 29.04 -12.51
N THR A 50 -10.33 28.43 -13.50
CA THR A 50 -11.06 29.15 -14.57
C THR A 50 -12.54 29.41 -14.21
N ASN A 51 -13.08 28.77 -13.16
CA ASN A 51 -14.47 28.91 -12.73
C ASN A 51 -14.57 28.97 -11.20
N VAL A 52 -14.41 30.18 -10.66
CA VAL A 52 -14.50 30.48 -9.22
C VAL A 52 -15.75 29.85 -8.59
N ASN A 53 -15.48 29.02 -7.57
CA ASN A 53 -16.36 28.63 -6.45
C ASN A 53 -17.34 27.46 -6.70
N THR A 54 -17.01 26.25 -6.20
CA THR A 54 -17.95 25.37 -5.47
C THR A 54 -17.27 24.11 -4.88
N GLY A 55 -17.21 24.06 -3.55
CA GLY A 55 -17.65 22.89 -2.80
C GLY A 55 -16.62 21.81 -2.40
N THR A 56 -16.11 21.94 -1.17
CA THR A 56 -15.66 20.88 -0.27
C THR A 56 -16.34 19.52 -0.49
N THR A 57 -15.56 18.46 -0.71
CA THR A 57 -15.93 17.09 -0.31
C THR A 57 -14.69 16.30 0.10
N GLY A 58 -14.42 16.37 1.41
CA GLY A 58 -14.47 15.18 2.26
C GLY A 58 -13.49 14.07 1.93
N SER A 59 -12.34 14.12 2.59
CA SER A 59 -11.61 12.95 3.03
C SER A 59 -12.56 12.04 3.83
N THR A 60 -12.90 10.87 3.30
CA THR A 60 -13.28 9.71 4.10
C THR A 60 -12.10 8.75 4.03
N ALA A 61 -11.15 8.93 4.93
CA ALA A 61 -10.23 7.89 5.32
C ALA A 61 -11.08 6.80 6.01
N ALA A 62 -11.48 5.79 5.24
CA ALA A 62 -11.97 4.56 5.81
C ALA A 62 -10.82 3.91 6.59
N THR A 63 -10.89 3.99 7.92
CA THR A 63 -10.21 3.10 8.85
C THR A 63 -10.29 1.68 8.30
N PRO A 64 -9.18 0.97 8.05
CA PRO A 64 -9.29 -0.43 7.64
C PRO A 64 -9.93 -1.23 8.79
N PRO A 65 -11.02 -1.98 8.55
CA PRO A 65 -11.37 -3.04 9.47
C PRO A 65 -10.21 -4.04 9.43
N VAL A 66 -9.61 -4.29 10.60
CA VAL A 66 -8.75 -5.44 10.78
C VAL A 66 -9.63 -6.66 10.49
N VAL A 67 -9.44 -7.27 9.32
CA VAL A 67 -10.03 -8.58 9.06
C VAL A 67 -9.12 -9.59 9.73
N GLU A 68 -9.51 -9.93 10.95
CA GLU A 68 -9.03 -11.10 11.69
C GLU A 68 -9.19 -12.33 10.79
N GLY A 69 -8.08 -12.72 10.15
CA GLY A 69 -7.93 -14.06 9.60
C GLY A 69 -7.80 -15.04 10.75
N THR A 70 -8.89 -15.71 11.13
CA THR A 70 -8.81 -16.88 12.00
C THR A 70 -8.13 -18.04 11.26
N ALA A 71 -7.30 -18.76 12.03
CA ALA A 71 -6.72 -20.08 11.82
C ALA A 71 -5.35 -20.20 11.13
N SER A 72 -4.29 -20.01 11.93
CA SER A 72 -3.40 -21.13 12.28
C SER A 72 -2.58 -20.79 13.52
N ALA A 73 -3.00 -21.31 14.67
CA ALA A 73 -2.09 -21.61 15.77
C ALA A 73 -1.56 -23.04 15.55
N PRO A 74 -0.27 -23.29 15.80
CA PRO A 74 0.05 -23.82 17.11
C PRO A 74 1.19 -23.03 17.78
N SER A 75 0.97 -22.69 19.05
CA SER A 75 2.03 -22.26 19.98
C SER A 75 2.97 -23.45 20.22
N PRO A 76 4.29 -23.22 20.40
CA PRO A 76 4.79 -22.94 21.75
C PRO A 76 5.87 -21.84 21.80
N GLN A 77 5.56 -20.79 22.57
CA GLN A 77 6.42 -20.10 23.54
C GLN A 77 7.95 -20.31 23.39
N ALA A 78 8.63 -19.36 22.73
CA ALA A 78 10.03 -19.06 22.99
C ALA A 78 10.09 -17.88 23.97
N ALA A 79 10.68 -18.14 25.14
CA ALA A 79 10.94 -17.21 26.22
C ALA A 79 11.70 -15.95 25.75
N PRO A 80 11.56 -14.81 26.46
CA PRO A 80 12.21 -13.56 26.07
C PRO A 80 13.73 -13.74 26.03
N ALA A 81 14.35 -13.42 24.89
CA ALA A 81 15.80 -13.32 24.78
C ALA A 81 16.28 -12.21 25.71
N GLN A 82 16.71 -12.65 26.88
CA GLN A 82 17.53 -11.94 27.85
C GLN A 82 18.76 -11.35 27.13
N PRO A 83 19.20 -10.13 27.47
CA PRO A 83 20.37 -9.51 26.85
C PRO A 83 21.63 -10.30 27.20
N GLU A 84 22.07 -11.17 26.29
CA GLU A 84 23.38 -11.80 26.39
C GLU A 84 24.46 -10.77 26.00
N GLN A 85 24.92 -10.09 27.04
CA GLN A 85 26.14 -9.31 27.08
C GLN A 85 27.35 -10.28 26.98
N PRO A 86 28.15 -10.27 25.90
CA PRO A 86 29.37 -11.05 25.85
C PRO A 86 30.45 -10.40 26.73
N PRO A 87 31.19 -11.18 27.56
CA PRO A 87 32.31 -10.71 28.37
C PRO A 87 33.38 -9.98 27.56
N ALA A 88 33.92 -8.94 28.18
CA ALA A 88 34.99 -8.07 27.72
C ALA A 88 36.14 -8.80 27.00
N ALA A 89 36.36 -8.46 25.73
CA ALA A 89 37.71 -8.38 25.18
C ALA A 89 38.20 -6.93 25.36
N PRO A 90 39.44 -6.68 25.82
CA PRO A 90 39.95 -5.33 26.01
C PRO A 90 40.24 -4.70 24.64
N HIS A 91 39.33 -3.85 24.16
CA HIS A 91 39.63 -2.96 23.04
C HIS A 91 40.55 -1.86 23.57
N PRO A 92 41.81 -1.76 23.12
CA PRO A 92 42.69 -0.67 23.52
C PRO A 92 42.08 0.65 23.06
N SER A 93 41.87 1.53 24.03
CA SER A 93 41.46 2.91 23.81
C SER A 93 42.57 3.65 23.05
N THR A 94 42.25 4.26 21.92
CA THR A 94 43.02 5.41 21.41
C THR A 94 42.04 6.58 21.19
N PRO A 95 42.02 7.54 22.13
CA PRO A 95 41.33 8.82 21.98
C PRO A 95 42.24 9.86 21.27
N PRO A 96 41.78 11.11 21.10
CA PRO A 96 41.19 11.71 19.91
C PRO A 96 42.24 12.35 18.97
N ALA A 97 41.91 12.49 17.68
CA ALA A 97 42.62 13.42 16.79
C ALA A 97 41.62 14.43 16.21
N ASP A 98 41.61 15.59 16.86
CA ASP A 98 41.26 16.90 16.32
C ASP A 98 41.67 17.05 14.85
N THR A 99 40.83 17.66 14.02
CA THR A 99 41.21 18.82 13.19
C THR A 99 40.15 19.10 12.11
N ASN A 100 39.38 20.14 12.42
CA ASN A 100 38.70 21.07 11.53
C ASN A 100 39.52 21.43 10.27
N ARG A 101 38.93 21.32 9.08
CA ARG A 101 39.24 22.19 7.93
C ARG A 101 38.06 22.28 6.96
#